data_AF-A0A7G9Z1M9-F1
#
_entry.id   AF-A0A7G9Z1M9-F1
#
_cell.length_a   1.000
_cell.length_b   1.000
_cell.length_c   1.000
_cell.angle_alpha   90.00
_cell.angle_beta   90.00
_cell.angle_gamma   90.00
#
_symmetry.space_group_name_H-M   'P 1'
#
loop_
_entity.id
_entity.type
_entity.pdbx_description
1 polymer ?
#
loop_
_entity_poly.entity_id
_entity_poly.type
_entity_poly.pdbx_seq_one_letter_code
_entity_poly.pdbx_strand_id
1 'polypeptide(L)'
;MSNKNILLSLVVITMLALSTGVAWAGEETSTDASGSVVKWQQPPDMEYGVNIQSTEVEPIVADDWRCEDPRPVTDVHFWGSYIGWETETEKPQSRLPGVKGFVIRIYEDVPTGVDQRYSHPGKLSHEAKVEEFEENYVASILHPDETYEHKVYYSMDLPEPFEQKEGTIYWISIAAIMPDEYKYPWGWETSTRHWNDNACGSVSGGDPWDWDEITPGMLPQWYPHETVDMAFELTVGSESPPIKWQQRPDMVQGINVISLVDDDNPESMTVADDWLCLDGSQVTDLHFWGSYPGWYPDKVPRDPNTPPGIKEFKVQIYSDVPAVIGGEEFSRPGNLRYEVWVDDFTETYVDSILLPWEKYEHKYRYDIDLPKPFPQKRDTIYWLNIAARPLNHTYPWGWENSMDRWNDFAVRGWYADPDNSKWDLIYHPRTERHIDMAFELTTGEGPMKWLQFPDMADGVNILSLPENPVVADDWLCTDGKPITEVHFCTAPILLDDEME
;
A
#
# COMPACT_ATOMS: atom_id res chain seq x y z
N MET A 1 -1.67 -18.05 79.48
CA MET A 1 -1.88 -16.63 79.14
C MET A 1 -0.62 -16.11 78.45
N SER A 2 -0.82 -15.48 77.29
CA SER A 2 0.16 -14.71 76.49
C SER A 2 1.34 -15.47 75.86
N ASN A 3 1.10 -16.06 74.68
CA ASN A 3 2.14 -16.37 73.70
C ASN A 3 2.54 -15.08 72.94
N LYS A 4 3.82 -14.75 72.95
CA LYS A 4 4.46 -13.86 71.96
C LYS A 4 5.48 -14.69 71.20
N ASN A 5 5.17 -15.05 69.96
CA ASN A 5 6.15 -15.52 68.99
C ASN A 5 6.16 -14.53 67.84
N ILE A 6 7.31 -13.86 67.68
CA ILE A 6 7.72 -13.14 66.48
C ILE A 6 8.30 -14.21 65.56
N LEU A 7 7.71 -14.40 64.37
CA LEU A 7 8.38 -15.06 63.26
C LEU A 7 8.09 -14.29 61.96
N LEU A 8 9.18 -14.02 61.24
CA LEU A 8 9.25 -13.42 59.91
C LEU A 8 8.20 -14.01 58.97
N SER A 9 7.43 -13.16 58.32
CA SER A 9 6.62 -13.53 57.15
C SER A 9 7.48 -13.40 55.90
N LEU A 10 7.93 -14.55 55.37
CA LEU A 10 8.29 -14.71 53.97
C LEU A 10 6.99 -15.13 53.27
N VAL A 11 6.39 -14.23 52.48
CA VAL A 11 5.19 -14.55 51.70
C VAL A 11 5.66 -15.12 50.37
N VAL A 12 5.64 -16.45 50.27
CA VAL A 12 5.65 -17.19 49.00
C VAL A 12 4.19 -17.47 48.69
N ILE A 13 3.63 -16.81 47.67
CA ILE A 13 2.32 -17.16 47.11
C ILE A 13 2.56 -18.00 45.86
N THR A 14 2.37 -19.30 46.03
CA THR A 14 2.10 -20.25 44.95
C THR A 14 0.60 -20.22 44.66
N MET A 15 0.19 -19.87 43.44
CA MET A 15 -1.13 -20.20 42.91
C MET A 15 -1.00 -20.90 41.55
N LEU A 16 -1.38 -22.18 41.54
CA LEU A 16 -1.94 -22.95 40.42
C LEU A 16 -3.40 -23.23 40.85
N ALA A 17 -4.45 -23.24 40.03
CA ALA A 17 -4.58 -23.15 38.59
C ALA A 17 -6.08 -22.93 38.20
N LEU A 18 -6.29 -22.63 36.90
CA LEU A 18 -7.46 -22.92 36.03
C LEU A 18 -8.74 -22.06 36.16
N SER A 19 -9.04 -21.25 35.14
CA SER A 19 -9.90 -21.67 34.00
C SER A 19 -10.19 -20.53 33.00
N THR A 20 -10.07 -20.89 31.71
CA THR A 20 -10.83 -20.45 30.52
C THR A 20 -10.88 -18.97 30.15
N GLY A 21 -10.20 -18.66 29.05
CA GLY A 21 -10.34 -17.44 28.26
C GLY A 21 -9.27 -17.41 27.18
N VAL A 22 -9.41 -18.26 26.16
CA VAL A 22 -8.59 -18.19 24.95
C VAL A 22 -9.07 -16.93 24.21
N ALA A 23 -8.34 -15.84 24.35
CA ALA A 23 -8.43 -14.70 23.47
C ALA A 23 -7.39 -14.93 22.36
N TRP A 24 -7.87 -15.03 21.14
CA TRP A 24 -7.11 -15.28 19.94
C TRP A 24 -6.17 -14.09 19.68
N ALA A 25 -4.89 -14.38 19.51
CA ALA A 25 -3.89 -13.42 19.10
C ALA A 25 -4.14 -13.07 17.62
N GLY A 26 -4.42 -11.80 17.32
CA GLY A 26 -4.44 -11.26 15.96
C GLY A 26 -3.03 -10.88 15.52
N GLU A 27 -2.75 -11.13 14.24
CA GLU A 27 -1.45 -11.09 13.53
C GLU A 27 -0.64 -9.80 13.77
N GLU A 28 0.60 -9.98 14.22
CA GLU A 28 1.69 -9.01 14.01
C GLU A 28 1.96 -8.93 12.49
N THR A 29 2.27 -7.78 11.92
CA THR A 29 3.03 -7.79 10.65
C THR A 29 4.35 -8.36 11.05
N SER A 30 4.64 -9.48 10.44
CA SER A 30 6.00 -9.82 10.14
C SER A 30 6.60 -8.64 9.36
N THR A 31 7.60 -7.99 9.93
CA THR A 31 8.75 -7.66 9.10
C THR A 31 9.35 -8.99 8.69
N ASP A 32 9.63 -9.20 7.42
CA ASP A 32 10.45 -10.33 7.04
C ASP A 32 11.86 -10.19 7.67
N ALA A 33 12.70 -11.21 7.53
CA ALA A 33 14.05 -11.16 8.11
C ALA A 33 14.93 -10.01 7.56
N SER A 34 14.52 -9.38 6.44
CA SER A 34 15.22 -8.27 5.78
C SER A 34 14.80 -6.88 6.26
N GLY A 35 13.69 -6.75 6.99
CA GLY A 35 13.17 -5.47 7.49
C GLY A 35 12.26 -4.74 6.50
N SER A 36 11.75 -5.43 5.48
CA SER A 36 10.75 -4.92 4.53
C SER A 36 9.37 -4.80 5.16
N VAL A 37 8.52 -3.93 4.60
CA VAL A 37 7.12 -3.77 5.05
C VAL A 37 6.24 -4.71 4.24
N VAL A 38 5.60 -5.67 4.91
CA VAL A 38 4.67 -6.62 4.30
C VAL A 38 3.38 -5.92 3.89
N LYS A 39 3.02 -6.04 2.61
CA LYS A 39 1.78 -5.55 1.98
C LYS A 39 0.70 -6.63 1.91
N TRP A 40 1.12 -7.87 1.72
CA TRP A 40 0.25 -9.01 1.57
C TRP A 40 0.92 -10.25 2.14
N GLN A 41 0.15 -11.13 2.77
CA GLN A 41 0.66 -12.36 3.37
C GLN A 41 -0.37 -13.49 3.30
N GLN A 42 0.03 -14.57 2.64
CA GLN A 42 -0.63 -15.88 2.65
C GLN A 42 0.41 -16.93 3.07
N PRO A 43 0.46 -17.32 4.36
CA PRO A 43 1.48 -18.22 4.87
C PRO A 43 1.30 -19.65 4.33
N PRO A 44 2.36 -20.46 4.23
CA PRO A 44 2.28 -21.82 3.72
C PRO A 44 1.50 -22.74 4.66
N ASP A 45 0.87 -23.76 4.10
CA ASP A 45 0.31 -24.86 4.88
C ASP A 45 1.42 -25.84 5.33
N MET A 46 1.78 -25.67 6.61
CA MET A 46 2.80 -26.46 7.29
C MET A 46 2.27 -27.76 7.92
N GLU A 47 1.00 -28.12 7.68
CA GLU A 47 0.39 -29.36 8.19
C GLU A 47 -0.07 -30.29 7.06
N TYR A 48 -0.79 -29.76 6.06
CA TYR A 48 -1.36 -30.52 4.93
C TYR A 48 -1.00 -29.95 3.56
N GLY A 49 -0.11 -28.96 3.52
CA GLY A 49 0.16 -28.24 2.29
C GLY A 49 0.76 -29.11 1.19
N VAL A 50 0.28 -28.90 -0.03
CA VAL A 50 0.72 -29.63 -1.22
C VAL A 50 1.38 -28.70 -2.21
N ASN A 51 2.28 -29.26 -3.02
CA ASN A 51 2.98 -28.51 -4.06
C ASN A 51 2.30 -28.71 -5.41
N ILE A 52 1.84 -27.61 -5.99
CA ILE A 52 1.25 -27.59 -7.32
C ILE A 52 2.34 -27.21 -8.30
N GLN A 53 2.62 -28.08 -9.27
CA GLN A 53 3.67 -27.84 -10.24
C GLN A 53 3.46 -26.48 -10.93
N SER A 54 4.48 -25.62 -10.89
CA SER A 54 4.47 -24.33 -11.56
C SER A 54 5.86 -24.04 -12.13
N THR A 55 6.05 -24.43 -13.38
CA THR A 55 7.33 -24.36 -14.09
C THR A 55 7.18 -23.56 -15.38
N GLU A 56 8.24 -22.85 -15.78
CA GLU A 56 8.19 -22.00 -16.98
C GLU A 56 7.87 -22.79 -18.27
N VAL A 57 8.25 -24.07 -18.29
CA VAL A 57 7.69 -25.04 -19.25
C VAL A 57 6.47 -25.61 -18.54
N GLU A 58 5.26 -25.23 -18.97
CA GLU A 58 3.96 -25.51 -18.32
C GLU A 58 3.85 -26.80 -17.49
N PRO A 59 3.01 -26.82 -16.44
CA PRO A 59 2.01 -25.82 -16.08
C PRO A 59 2.57 -24.60 -15.33
N ILE A 60 1.83 -23.49 -15.34
CA ILE A 60 2.01 -22.36 -14.43
C ILE A 60 0.79 -22.22 -13.53
N VAL A 61 0.99 -21.72 -12.32
CA VAL A 61 -0.05 -21.44 -11.33
C VAL A 61 -0.07 -19.95 -11.03
N ALA A 62 -1.26 -19.40 -10.76
CA ALA A 62 -1.46 -18.03 -10.33
C ALA A 62 -2.44 -17.98 -9.15
N ASP A 63 -2.26 -16.99 -8.29
CA ASP A 63 -3.16 -16.69 -7.17
C ASP A 63 -3.35 -15.18 -7.04
N ASP A 64 -4.41 -14.74 -6.37
CA ASP A 64 -4.80 -13.34 -6.34
C ASP A 64 -4.51 -12.63 -5.01
N TRP A 65 -4.45 -11.31 -5.09
CA TRP A 65 -4.43 -10.45 -3.92
C TRP A 65 -5.13 -9.12 -4.21
N ARG A 66 -5.57 -8.46 -3.13
CA ARG A 66 -6.05 -7.08 -3.20
C ARG A 66 -4.97 -6.12 -2.76
N CYS A 67 -4.73 -5.10 -3.56
CA CYS A 67 -3.90 -3.97 -3.16
C CYS A 67 -4.62 -3.17 -2.06
N GLU A 68 -4.06 -3.15 -0.85
CA GLU A 68 -4.51 -2.27 0.24
C GLU A 68 -3.52 -1.13 0.53
N ASP A 69 -2.35 -1.20 -0.08
CA ASP A 69 -1.29 -0.19 0.02
C ASP A 69 -0.78 0.12 -1.39
N PRO A 70 -0.93 1.36 -1.89
CA PRO A 70 -0.60 1.73 -3.26
C PRO A 70 0.91 1.82 -3.53
N ARG A 71 1.78 1.70 -2.52
CA ARG A 71 3.23 1.68 -2.76
C ARG A 71 3.63 0.51 -3.68
N PRO A 72 4.67 0.63 -4.51
CA PRO A 72 5.05 -0.43 -5.44
C PRO A 72 5.47 -1.71 -4.70
N VAL A 73 5.14 -2.90 -5.23
CA VAL A 73 5.79 -4.15 -4.75
C VAL A 73 7.23 -4.11 -5.21
N THR A 74 8.18 -4.27 -4.30
CA THR A 74 9.61 -4.28 -4.63
C THR A 74 10.22 -5.67 -4.56
N ASP A 75 9.63 -6.56 -3.77
CA ASP A 75 10.14 -7.90 -3.54
C ASP A 75 9.00 -8.87 -3.25
N VAL A 76 9.27 -10.14 -3.54
CA VAL A 76 8.31 -11.24 -3.46
C VAL A 76 8.93 -12.37 -2.66
N HIS A 77 8.15 -12.91 -1.75
CA HIS A 77 8.51 -14.06 -0.92
C HIS A 77 7.49 -15.16 -1.11
N PHE A 78 7.92 -16.42 -1.17
CA PHE A 78 7.00 -17.52 -1.38
C PHE A 78 7.60 -18.86 -0.95
N TRP A 79 6.75 -19.87 -0.88
CA TRP A 79 7.14 -21.22 -0.50
C TRP A 79 6.92 -22.19 -1.65
N GLY A 80 7.76 -23.20 -1.71
CA GLY A 80 7.59 -24.29 -2.66
C GLY A 80 8.43 -25.49 -2.28
N SER A 81 8.38 -26.51 -3.11
CA SER A 81 9.17 -27.71 -2.94
C SER A 81 9.49 -28.37 -4.28
N TYR A 82 10.17 -29.50 -4.21
CA TYR A 82 10.47 -30.34 -5.36
C TYR A 82 9.62 -31.61 -5.30
N ILE A 83 8.60 -31.67 -6.15
CA ILE A 83 7.58 -32.72 -6.14
C ILE A 83 8.23 -34.09 -6.31
N GLY A 84 8.00 -34.97 -5.32
CA GLY A 84 8.51 -36.34 -5.30
C GLY A 84 9.99 -36.50 -4.88
N TRP A 85 10.64 -35.45 -4.38
CA TRP A 85 12.01 -35.51 -3.90
C TRP A 85 12.07 -36.03 -2.45
N GLU A 86 12.85 -37.10 -2.22
CA GLU A 86 13.20 -37.66 -0.90
C GLU A 86 12.02 -37.94 0.07
N THR A 87 10.86 -38.27 -0.49
CA THR A 87 9.59 -38.46 0.23
C THR A 87 9.57 -39.59 1.26
N GLU A 88 10.60 -40.43 1.34
CA GLU A 88 10.69 -41.54 2.29
C GLU A 88 11.48 -41.17 3.56
N THR A 89 12.05 -39.96 3.63
CA THR A 89 12.95 -39.56 4.72
C THR A 89 12.59 -38.20 5.30
N GLU A 90 12.45 -38.13 6.63
CA GLU A 90 12.17 -36.86 7.33
C GLU A 90 13.29 -35.82 7.15
N LYS A 91 14.54 -36.26 7.02
CA LYS A 91 15.69 -35.37 6.86
C LYS A 91 16.31 -35.63 5.50
N PRO A 92 16.32 -34.62 4.60
CA PRO A 92 16.97 -34.78 3.32
C PRO A 92 18.43 -35.23 3.47
N GLN A 93 18.81 -36.20 2.66
CA GLN A 93 20.15 -36.77 2.59
C GLN A 93 20.96 -36.15 1.45
N SER A 94 20.29 -35.68 0.40
CA SER A 94 20.92 -34.98 -0.70
C SER A 94 20.73 -33.46 -0.61
N ARG A 95 21.49 -32.73 -1.43
CA ARG A 95 21.28 -31.29 -1.62
C ARG A 95 19.97 -31.08 -2.38
N LEU A 96 19.29 -29.97 -2.10
CA LEU A 96 18.14 -29.51 -2.87
C LEU A 96 18.39 -29.64 -4.39
N PRO A 97 17.41 -30.11 -5.18
CA PRO A 97 17.54 -30.24 -6.63
C PRO A 97 17.93 -28.92 -7.32
N GLY A 98 17.41 -27.80 -6.84
CA GLY A 98 17.72 -26.47 -7.32
C GLY A 98 16.89 -26.04 -8.54
N VAL A 99 16.67 -24.73 -8.66
CA VAL A 99 16.12 -24.06 -9.86
C VAL A 99 17.15 -23.07 -10.41
N LYS A 100 17.04 -22.66 -11.67
CA LYS A 100 17.91 -21.64 -12.30
C LYS A 100 17.45 -20.20 -12.01
N GLY A 101 16.21 -20.04 -11.58
CA GLY A 101 15.53 -18.75 -11.44
C GLY A 101 14.03 -18.93 -11.45
N PHE A 102 13.31 -17.82 -11.42
CA PHE A 102 11.86 -17.76 -11.50
C PHE A 102 11.42 -16.72 -12.53
N VAL A 103 10.23 -16.93 -13.09
CA VAL A 103 9.51 -15.90 -13.82
C VAL A 103 8.30 -15.50 -12.98
N ILE A 104 8.26 -14.23 -12.60
CA ILE A 104 7.16 -13.61 -11.87
C ILE A 104 6.31 -12.87 -12.88
N ARG A 105 5.02 -13.18 -12.94
CA ARG A 105 4.05 -12.50 -13.80
C ARG A 105 2.92 -11.95 -12.97
N ILE A 106 2.51 -10.73 -13.26
CA ILE A 106 1.35 -10.12 -12.63
C ILE A 106 0.34 -9.80 -13.72
N TYR A 107 -0.91 -10.13 -13.44
CA TYR A 107 -2.04 -9.93 -14.35
C TYR A 107 -3.10 -9.03 -13.71
N GLU A 108 -3.82 -8.31 -14.56
CA GLU A 108 -5.09 -7.68 -14.21
C GLU A 108 -6.15 -8.75 -13.90
N ASP A 109 -7.07 -8.45 -12.98
CA ASP A 109 -8.18 -9.34 -12.63
C ASP A 109 -9.26 -9.42 -13.71
N VAL A 110 -9.78 -10.63 -13.96
CA VAL A 110 -11.05 -10.86 -14.65
C VAL A 110 -12.06 -11.32 -13.60
N PRO A 111 -13.00 -10.46 -13.19
CA PRO A 111 -13.94 -10.80 -12.12
C PRO A 111 -14.84 -12.00 -12.48
N THR A 112 -15.28 -12.71 -11.45
CA THR A 112 -16.24 -13.80 -11.59
C THR A 112 -17.51 -13.36 -12.34
N GLY A 113 -18.01 -14.22 -13.24
CA GLY A 113 -19.23 -14.00 -14.01
C GLY A 113 -19.06 -13.18 -15.29
N VAL A 114 -17.85 -12.70 -15.62
CA VAL A 114 -17.56 -12.05 -16.92
C VAL A 114 -17.62 -13.09 -18.05
N ASP A 115 -16.83 -14.15 -17.94
CA ASP A 115 -16.74 -15.26 -18.90
C ASP A 115 -16.67 -16.62 -18.20
N GLN A 116 -16.11 -16.69 -16.99
CA GLN A 116 -16.07 -17.88 -16.14
C GLN A 116 -16.89 -17.71 -14.84
N ARG A 117 -17.04 -18.80 -14.08
CA ARG A 117 -17.79 -18.82 -12.81
C ARG A 117 -16.93 -18.48 -11.58
N TYR A 118 -15.66 -18.22 -11.81
CA TYR A 118 -14.61 -17.85 -10.87
C TYR A 118 -13.85 -16.68 -11.50
N SER A 119 -13.25 -15.82 -10.67
CA SER A 119 -12.26 -14.87 -11.18
C SER A 119 -10.98 -15.58 -11.59
N HIS A 120 -10.21 -14.98 -12.49
CA HIS A 120 -8.96 -15.56 -12.99
C HIS A 120 -8.03 -14.48 -13.52
N PRO A 121 -6.75 -14.81 -13.77
CA PRO A 121 -5.82 -13.86 -14.38
C PRO A 121 -6.28 -13.45 -15.78
N GLY A 122 -6.17 -12.14 -16.06
CA GLY A 122 -6.53 -11.52 -17.33
C GLY A 122 -5.32 -11.09 -18.13
N LYS A 123 -5.25 -9.77 -18.40
CA LYS A 123 -4.18 -9.18 -19.20
C LYS A 123 -2.89 -9.09 -18.37
N LEU A 124 -1.77 -9.55 -18.94
CA LEU A 124 -0.45 -9.40 -18.34
C LEU A 124 -0.10 -7.91 -18.16
N SER A 125 0.22 -7.51 -16.93
CA SER A 125 0.60 -6.14 -16.56
C SER A 125 2.08 -6.02 -16.22
N HIS A 126 2.71 -7.09 -15.72
CA HIS A 126 4.13 -7.11 -15.38
C HIS A 126 4.74 -8.50 -15.58
N GLU A 127 5.99 -8.57 -16.02
CA GLU A 127 6.77 -9.80 -16.10
C GLU A 127 8.23 -9.51 -15.72
N ALA A 128 8.76 -10.31 -14.80
CA ALA A 128 10.14 -10.24 -14.36
C ALA A 128 10.76 -11.64 -14.36
N LYS A 129 11.95 -11.75 -14.97
CA LYS A 129 12.79 -12.93 -14.86
C LYS A 129 13.87 -12.69 -13.82
N VAL A 130 13.91 -13.52 -12.78
CA VAL A 130 14.81 -13.35 -11.64
C VAL A 130 15.69 -14.58 -11.48
N GLU A 131 17.01 -14.40 -11.57
CA GLU A 131 18.01 -15.46 -11.43
C GLU A 131 18.80 -15.34 -10.10
N GLU A 132 18.72 -14.19 -9.43
CA GLU A 132 19.34 -13.93 -8.13
C GLU A 132 18.23 -13.90 -7.06
N PHE A 133 18.28 -14.85 -6.11
CA PHE A 133 17.27 -15.01 -5.07
C PHE A 133 17.88 -15.75 -3.87
N GLU A 134 17.24 -15.60 -2.71
CA GLU A 134 17.53 -16.43 -1.54
C GLU A 134 16.74 -17.74 -1.60
N GLU A 135 17.39 -18.85 -1.29
CA GLU A 135 16.76 -20.17 -1.17
C GLU A 135 17.09 -20.76 0.21
N ASN A 136 16.06 -20.95 1.03
CA ASN A 136 16.21 -21.40 2.41
C ASN A 136 15.34 -22.62 2.69
N TYR A 137 15.96 -23.72 3.09
CA TYR A 137 15.24 -24.90 3.58
C TYR A 137 14.51 -24.57 4.89
N VAL A 138 13.20 -24.85 4.95
CA VAL A 138 12.36 -24.50 6.11
C VAL A 138 12.14 -25.72 7.00
N ALA A 139 11.44 -26.72 6.50
CA ALA A 139 11.04 -27.89 7.29
C ALA A 139 10.65 -29.07 6.40
N SER A 140 10.54 -30.25 7.01
CA SER A 140 9.81 -31.38 6.43
C SER A 140 8.47 -31.53 7.12
N ILE A 141 7.42 -31.77 6.35
CA ILE A 141 6.11 -32.15 6.88
C ILE A 141 5.81 -33.60 6.47
N LEU A 142 5.12 -34.34 7.33
CA LEU A 142 4.69 -35.71 7.06
C LEU A 142 3.22 -35.69 6.65
N HIS A 143 2.93 -36.10 5.43
CA HIS A 143 1.57 -36.20 4.92
C HIS A 143 0.84 -37.44 5.44
N PRO A 144 -0.51 -37.44 5.42
CA PRO A 144 -1.32 -38.59 5.81
C PRO A 144 -1.06 -39.89 5.03
N ASP A 145 -0.47 -39.81 3.84
CA ASP A 145 -0.07 -40.96 3.02
C ASP A 145 1.35 -41.49 3.33
N GLU A 146 1.92 -41.06 4.45
CA GLU A 146 3.25 -41.44 4.94
C GLU A 146 4.42 -40.94 4.08
N THR A 147 4.17 -39.96 3.20
CA THR A 147 5.22 -39.27 2.44
C THR A 147 5.68 -37.99 3.14
N TYR A 148 6.97 -37.67 3.02
CA TYR A 148 7.53 -36.40 3.44
C TYR A 148 7.52 -35.38 2.32
N GLU A 149 7.21 -34.14 2.66
CA GLU A 149 7.30 -32.97 1.80
C GLU A 149 8.31 -31.98 2.39
N HIS A 150 9.22 -31.49 1.57
CA HIS A 150 10.37 -30.69 2.02
C HIS A 150 10.21 -29.23 1.60
N LYS A 151 9.70 -28.40 2.52
CA LYS A 151 9.36 -27.01 2.27
C LYS A 151 10.61 -26.14 2.16
N VAL A 152 10.63 -25.31 1.13
CA VAL A 152 11.69 -24.33 0.84
C VAL A 152 11.06 -22.95 0.72
N TYR A 153 11.69 -21.97 1.33
CA TYR A 153 11.33 -20.56 1.24
C TYR A 153 12.24 -19.86 0.23
N TYR A 154 11.63 -19.00 -0.57
CA TYR A 154 12.27 -18.18 -1.58
C TYR A 154 11.98 -16.71 -1.30
N SER A 155 12.99 -15.88 -1.50
CA SER A 155 12.88 -14.43 -1.40
C SER A 155 13.67 -13.78 -2.53
N MET A 156 13.09 -12.78 -3.19
CA MET A 156 13.75 -12.08 -4.29
C MET A 156 13.25 -10.67 -4.50
N ASP A 157 14.18 -9.78 -4.86
CA ASP A 157 13.86 -8.44 -5.34
C ASP A 157 13.33 -8.52 -6.78
N LEU A 158 12.29 -7.73 -7.06
CA LEU A 158 11.85 -7.48 -8.42
C LEU A 158 12.85 -6.52 -9.08
N PRO A 159 13.36 -6.83 -10.30
CA PRO A 159 14.26 -5.93 -11.02
C PRO A 159 13.66 -4.54 -11.27
N GLU A 160 12.33 -4.49 -11.45
CA GLU A 160 11.56 -3.26 -11.54
C GLU A 160 10.36 -3.40 -10.59
N PRO A 161 10.10 -2.43 -9.69
CA PRO A 161 8.96 -2.49 -8.80
C PRO A 161 7.62 -2.57 -9.56
N PHE A 162 6.65 -3.29 -8.99
CA PHE A 162 5.30 -3.35 -9.55
C PHE A 162 4.40 -2.27 -8.94
N GLU A 163 4.11 -1.26 -9.75
CA GLU A 163 3.12 -0.22 -9.44
C GLU A 163 1.71 -0.81 -9.37
N GLN A 164 0.97 -0.47 -8.31
CA GLN A 164 -0.36 -0.98 -8.06
C GLN A 164 -1.31 0.11 -7.57
N LYS A 165 -2.61 -0.12 -7.73
CA LYS A 165 -3.66 0.82 -7.32
C LYS A 165 -4.43 0.25 -6.15
N GLU A 166 -4.55 1.04 -5.09
CA GLU A 166 -5.34 0.68 -3.90
C GLU A 166 -6.76 0.25 -4.30
N GLY A 167 -7.25 -0.80 -3.66
CA GLY A 167 -8.54 -1.42 -3.90
C GLY A 167 -8.60 -2.34 -5.12
N THR A 168 -7.56 -2.38 -5.96
CA THR A 168 -7.52 -3.22 -7.19
C THR A 168 -7.07 -4.64 -6.87
N ILE A 169 -7.69 -5.62 -7.54
CA ILE A 169 -7.31 -7.03 -7.46
C ILE A 169 -6.30 -7.33 -8.57
N TYR A 170 -5.24 -8.04 -8.21
CA TYR A 170 -4.20 -8.50 -9.13
C TYR A 170 -3.98 -10.01 -8.93
N TRP A 171 -3.44 -10.66 -9.96
CA TRP A 171 -3.07 -12.07 -9.91
C TRP A 171 -1.56 -12.22 -10.12
N ILE A 172 -0.88 -13.00 -9.28
CA ILE A 172 0.55 -13.27 -9.38
C ILE A 172 0.76 -14.73 -9.77
N SER A 173 1.57 -14.96 -10.79
CA SER A 173 2.07 -16.28 -11.17
C SER A 173 3.57 -16.36 -10.91
N ILE A 174 3.97 -17.42 -10.21
CA ILE A 174 5.36 -17.72 -9.86
C ILE A 174 5.73 -19.04 -10.52
N ALA A 175 6.59 -18.99 -11.54
CA ALA A 175 6.97 -20.17 -12.31
C ALA A 175 8.49 -20.41 -12.24
N ALA A 176 8.90 -21.63 -11.87
CA ALA A 176 10.31 -21.97 -11.76
C ALA A 176 10.96 -22.23 -13.13
N ILE A 177 12.15 -21.67 -13.34
CA ILE A 177 13.02 -22.00 -14.47
C ILE A 177 13.84 -23.23 -14.08
N MET A 178 13.40 -24.39 -14.54
CA MET A 178 14.09 -25.64 -14.24
C MET A 178 15.39 -25.80 -15.05
N PRO A 179 16.40 -26.53 -14.53
CA PRO A 179 17.54 -26.98 -15.33
C PRO A 179 17.10 -27.82 -16.55
N ASP A 180 17.95 -27.93 -17.57
CA ASP A 180 17.59 -28.63 -18.83
C ASP A 180 17.22 -30.10 -18.60
N GLU A 181 17.85 -30.71 -17.59
CA GLU A 181 17.52 -32.04 -17.09
C GLU A 181 17.18 -31.93 -15.61
N TYR A 182 15.95 -32.25 -15.23
CA TYR A 182 15.50 -32.32 -13.85
C TYR A 182 14.66 -33.57 -13.64
N LYS A 183 14.73 -34.15 -12.43
CA LYS A 183 13.92 -35.31 -12.03
C LYS A 183 12.68 -34.91 -11.22
N TYR A 184 12.79 -33.83 -10.46
CA TYR A 184 11.77 -33.38 -9.52
C TYR A 184 11.38 -31.95 -9.90
N PRO A 185 10.19 -31.73 -10.50
CA PRO A 185 9.74 -30.38 -10.83
C PRO A 185 9.53 -29.56 -9.56
N TRP A 186 9.76 -28.26 -9.66
CA TRP A 186 9.36 -27.35 -8.60
C TRP A 186 7.84 -27.17 -8.60
N GLY A 187 7.25 -27.10 -7.41
CA GLY A 187 5.86 -26.74 -7.23
C GLY A 187 5.72 -25.62 -6.21
N TRP A 188 4.70 -24.79 -6.42
CA TRP A 188 4.31 -23.73 -5.52
C TRP A 188 3.43 -24.32 -4.42
N GLU A 189 3.74 -23.94 -3.19
CA GLU A 189 3.09 -24.43 -1.98
C GLU A 189 1.70 -23.83 -1.77
N THR A 190 0.73 -24.63 -1.34
CA THR A 190 -0.60 -24.13 -0.94
C THR A 190 -0.58 -23.37 0.39
N SER A 191 -1.47 -22.40 0.56
CA SER A 191 -1.68 -21.64 1.79
C SER A 191 -2.80 -22.22 2.67
N THR A 192 -2.76 -21.90 3.97
CA THR A 192 -3.91 -22.08 4.88
C THR A 192 -4.88 -20.90 4.86
N ARG A 193 -4.48 -19.77 4.27
CA ARG A 193 -5.24 -18.53 4.24
C ARG A 193 -5.89 -18.38 2.87
N HIS A 194 -7.21 -18.44 2.87
CA HIS A 194 -8.02 -18.23 1.68
C HIS A 194 -8.46 -16.78 1.53
N TRP A 195 -8.39 -16.26 0.31
CA TRP A 195 -8.97 -14.97 -0.04
C TRP A 195 -9.62 -15.01 -1.44
N ASN A 196 -10.73 -14.29 -1.60
CA ASN A 196 -11.49 -14.17 -2.85
C ASN A 196 -11.91 -15.50 -3.52
N ASP A 197 -11.20 -15.96 -4.55
CA ASP A 197 -11.46 -17.19 -5.31
C ASP A 197 -10.29 -18.18 -5.18
N ASN A 198 -10.42 -19.40 -5.70
CA ASN A 198 -9.29 -20.33 -5.69
C ASN A 198 -8.20 -19.91 -6.70
N ALA A 199 -6.97 -20.30 -6.42
CA ALA A 199 -5.85 -20.27 -7.34
C ALA A 199 -6.21 -20.90 -8.70
N CYS A 200 -5.61 -20.39 -9.76
CA CYS A 200 -5.80 -20.85 -11.13
C CYS A 200 -4.53 -21.51 -11.69
N GLY A 201 -4.71 -22.54 -12.51
CA GLY A 201 -3.63 -23.21 -13.23
C GLY A 201 -3.79 -23.10 -14.73
N SER A 202 -2.69 -23.03 -15.46
CA SER A 202 -2.69 -23.11 -16.92
C SER A 202 -1.68 -24.13 -17.44
N VAL A 203 -2.13 -24.96 -18.38
CA VAL A 203 -1.32 -25.99 -19.07
C VAL A 203 -1.08 -25.64 -20.55
N SER A 204 -1.47 -24.43 -20.99
CA SER A 204 -1.40 -24.01 -22.38
C SER A 204 -0.27 -23.02 -22.61
N GLY A 205 0.75 -23.37 -23.38
CA GLY A 205 1.85 -22.45 -23.66
C GLY A 205 1.48 -21.24 -24.50
N GLY A 206 1.58 -20.05 -23.91
CA GLY A 206 1.54 -18.76 -24.59
C GLY A 206 0.43 -17.84 -24.11
N ASP A 207 0.66 -16.53 -24.24
CA ASP A 207 -0.29 -15.47 -23.92
C ASP A 207 -1.34 -15.30 -25.05
N PRO A 208 -2.66 -15.35 -24.77
CA PRO A 208 -3.27 -15.53 -23.46
C PRO A 208 -3.27 -16.98 -22.98
N TRP A 209 -2.95 -17.14 -21.70
CA TRP A 209 -3.03 -18.41 -20.98
C TRP A 209 -4.50 -18.79 -20.75
N ASP A 210 -4.85 -20.07 -20.93
CA ASP A 210 -6.17 -20.59 -20.59
C ASP A 210 -6.14 -21.01 -19.11
N TRP A 211 -6.89 -20.29 -18.27
CA TRP A 211 -6.87 -20.44 -16.82
C TRP A 211 -8.04 -21.30 -16.32
N ASP A 212 -7.70 -22.40 -15.67
CA ASP A 212 -8.64 -23.31 -15.02
C ASP A 212 -8.54 -23.18 -13.49
N GLU A 213 -9.69 -23.11 -12.82
CA GLU A 213 -9.78 -23.11 -11.35
C GLU A 213 -9.16 -24.40 -10.77
N ILE A 214 -8.23 -24.23 -9.82
CA ILE A 214 -7.64 -25.35 -9.08
C ILE A 214 -8.59 -25.69 -7.93
N THR A 215 -9.43 -26.69 -8.15
CA THR A 215 -10.36 -27.15 -7.11
C THR A 215 -9.70 -28.16 -6.16
N PRO A 216 -10.11 -28.26 -4.88
CA PRO A 216 -9.58 -29.28 -3.96
C PRO A 216 -9.74 -30.73 -4.47
N GLY A 217 -10.73 -30.98 -5.34
CA GLY A 217 -10.92 -32.29 -5.98
C GLY A 217 -9.79 -32.71 -6.93
N MET A 218 -8.89 -31.79 -7.29
CA MET A 218 -7.67 -32.04 -8.06
C MET A 218 -6.46 -32.39 -7.17
N LEU A 219 -6.57 -32.14 -5.86
CA LEU A 219 -5.52 -32.39 -4.87
C LEU A 219 -5.69 -33.79 -4.24
N PRO A 220 -4.71 -34.31 -3.48
CA PRO A 220 -4.83 -35.59 -2.81
C PRO A 220 -6.09 -35.69 -1.95
N GLN A 221 -6.73 -36.86 -1.93
CA GLN A 221 -8.01 -37.05 -1.20
C GLN A 221 -7.93 -36.73 0.30
N TRP A 222 -6.72 -36.74 0.88
CA TRP A 222 -6.48 -36.40 2.27
C TRP A 222 -6.31 -34.90 2.52
N TYR A 223 -6.24 -34.06 1.48
CA TYR A 223 -6.18 -32.61 1.61
C TYR A 223 -7.48 -32.10 2.24
N PRO A 224 -7.41 -31.41 3.39
CA PRO A 224 -8.60 -31.16 4.22
C PRO A 224 -9.36 -29.89 3.85
N HIS A 225 -8.77 -29.01 3.03
CA HIS A 225 -9.33 -27.68 2.78
C HIS A 225 -10.34 -27.69 1.64
N GLU A 226 -11.35 -26.82 1.74
CA GLU A 226 -12.42 -26.66 0.74
C GLU A 226 -12.06 -25.64 -0.36
N THR A 227 -10.93 -24.95 -0.19
CA THR A 227 -10.37 -23.96 -1.11
C THR A 227 -8.90 -24.24 -1.35
N VAL A 228 -8.34 -23.65 -2.40
CA VAL A 228 -6.92 -23.77 -2.77
C VAL A 228 -6.39 -22.39 -3.10
N ASP A 229 -5.47 -21.92 -2.29
CA ASP A 229 -4.73 -20.67 -2.48
C ASP A 229 -3.24 -20.99 -2.35
N MET A 230 -2.39 -20.09 -2.80
CA MET A 230 -0.95 -20.27 -2.87
C MET A 230 -0.22 -19.43 -1.83
N ALA A 231 0.91 -19.93 -1.37
CA ALA A 231 1.66 -19.30 -0.28
C ALA A 231 2.65 -18.26 -0.82
N PHE A 232 2.40 -16.98 -0.54
CA PHE A 232 3.29 -15.88 -0.89
C PHE A 232 3.11 -14.66 0.02
N GLU A 233 4.11 -13.79 0.00
CA GLU A 233 4.10 -12.48 0.62
C GLU A 233 4.64 -11.44 -0.37
N LEU A 234 4.05 -10.25 -0.33
CA LEU A 234 4.48 -9.10 -1.12
C LEU A 234 4.89 -7.99 -0.18
N THR A 235 5.97 -7.30 -0.52
CA THR A 235 6.64 -6.35 0.39
C THR A 235 7.05 -5.08 -0.35
N VAL A 236 7.25 -4.03 0.44
CA VAL A 236 7.94 -2.80 0.05
C VAL A 236 9.28 -2.76 0.75
N GLY A 237 10.34 -2.52 -0.01
CA GLY A 237 11.71 -2.45 0.44
C GLY A 237 11.84 -1.37 1.52
N SER A 238 12.74 -1.63 2.47
CA SER A 238 12.93 -0.84 3.68
C SER A 238 13.43 0.60 3.48
N GLU A 239 13.51 1.08 2.23
CA GLU A 239 14.00 2.42 1.88
C GLU A 239 12.89 3.45 1.63
N SER A 240 11.60 3.10 1.68
CA SER A 240 10.55 4.14 1.64
C SER A 240 10.43 4.82 3.01
N PRO A 241 10.74 6.13 3.12
CA PRO A 241 10.61 6.85 4.39
C PRO A 241 9.17 6.76 4.92
N PRO A 242 8.95 6.49 6.23
CA PRO A 242 7.62 6.38 6.82
C PRO A 242 6.66 7.52 6.43
N ILE A 243 5.46 7.14 5.98
CA ILE A 243 4.37 8.08 5.69
C ILE A 243 3.91 8.74 6.99
N LYS A 244 3.74 10.06 6.91
CA LYS A 244 3.29 10.93 7.99
C LYS A 244 1.95 11.57 7.75
N TRP A 245 1.64 11.76 6.47
CA TRP A 245 0.41 12.37 6.00
C TRP A 245 0.10 11.82 4.62
N GLN A 246 -1.17 11.59 4.34
CA GLN A 246 -1.64 11.12 3.04
C GLN A 246 -3.02 11.70 2.74
N GLN A 247 -3.13 12.27 1.55
CA GLN A 247 -4.37 12.63 0.87
C GLN A 247 -4.27 12.09 -0.56
N ARG A 248 -5.03 11.02 -0.84
CA ARG A 248 -4.92 10.24 -2.07
C ARG A 248 -5.47 10.99 -3.27
N PRO A 249 -4.87 10.85 -4.46
CA PRO A 249 -5.38 11.49 -5.67
C PRO A 249 -6.73 10.90 -6.11
N ASP A 250 -7.64 11.76 -6.58
CA ASP A 250 -8.87 11.30 -7.23
C ASP A 250 -8.56 10.84 -8.66
N MET A 251 -8.21 9.57 -8.83
CA MET A 251 -7.86 9.01 -10.13
C MET A 251 -9.07 8.62 -11.01
N VAL A 252 -10.30 8.97 -10.59
CA VAL A 252 -11.53 8.63 -11.32
C VAL A 252 -12.21 9.87 -11.87
N GLN A 253 -12.39 10.89 -11.03
CA GLN A 253 -13.05 12.14 -11.36
C GLN A 253 -12.18 13.36 -11.10
N GLY A 254 -10.90 13.16 -10.80
CA GLY A 254 -10.02 14.23 -10.41
C GLY A 254 -9.81 15.28 -11.51
N ILE A 255 -9.59 16.48 -11.02
CA ILE A 255 -9.37 17.71 -11.75
C ILE A 255 -8.01 18.27 -11.35
N ASN A 256 -7.41 18.98 -12.31
CA ASN A 256 -6.16 19.69 -12.07
C ASN A 256 -6.41 21.16 -11.79
N VAL A 257 -5.93 21.64 -10.66
CA VAL A 257 -5.96 23.05 -10.29
C VAL A 257 -4.62 23.67 -10.67
N ILE A 258 -4.65 24.63 -11.60
CA ILE A 258 -3.44 25.30 -12.08
C ILE A 258 -2.71 25.96 -10.91
N SER A 259 -1.45 25.59 -10.71
CA SER A 259 -0.57 26.16 -9.69
C SER A 259 0.82 26.41 -10.28
N LEU A 260 1.13 27.67 -10.56
CA LEU A 260 2.26 28.05 -11.41
C LEU A 260 3.04 29.21 -10.84
N VAL A 261 4.34 29.16 -11.10
CA VAL A 261 5.21 30.32 -10.98
C VAL A 261 5.46 30.93 -12.35
N ASP A 262 4.95 32.14 -12.56
CA ASP A 262 5.28 32.97 -13.72
C ASP A 262 5.79 34.34 -13.25
N ASP A 263 7.12 34.54 -13.34
CA ASP A 263 7.77 35.77 -12.89
C ASP A 263 7.32 37.01 -13.68
N ASP A 264 6.80 36.82 -14.90
CA ASP A 264 6.30 37.90 -15.76
C ASP A 264 4.81 38.19 -15.52
N ASN A 265 4.10 37.30 -14.81
CA ASN A 265 2.68 37.44 -14.51
C ASN A 265 2.42 37.42 -13.00
N PRO A 266 2.29 38.59 -12.35
CA PRO A 266 2.01 38.66 -10.91
C PRO A 266 0.64 38.09 -10.51
N GLU A 267 -0.23 37.83 -11.50
CA GLU A 267 -1.52 37.15 -11.33
C GLU A 267 -1.39 35.63 -11.62
N SER A 268 -0.20 35.03 -11.55
CA SER A 268 -0.10 33.57 -11.61
C SER A 268 -0.74 32.95 -10.38
N MET A 269 -1.62 31.97 -10.60
CA MET A 269 -2.34 31.31 -9.51
C MET A 269 -1.41 30.33 -8.80
N THR A 270 -1.56 30.24 -7.48
CA THR A 270 -0.91 29.23 -6.64
C THR A 270 -1.94 28.57 -5.74
N VAL A 271 -1.72 27.30 -5.41
CA VAL A 271 -2.66 26.46 -4.66
C VAL A 271 -2.00 25.96 -3.38
N ALA A 272 -2.73 25.97 -2.27
CA ALA A 272 -2.27 25.43 -1.02
C ALA A 272 -3.34 24.57 -0.35
N ASP A 273 -2.88 23.55 0.38
CA ASP A 273 -3.73 22.68 1.18
C ASP A 273 -3.09 22.37 2.53
N ASP A 274 -3.86 21.92 3.51
CA ASP A 274 -3.39 21.80 4.90
C ASP A 274 -3.14 20.35 5.35
N TRP A 275 -2.35 20.22 6.42
CA TRP A 275 -2.14 18.95 7.10
C TRP A 275 -1.90 19.13 8.60
N LEU A 276 -2.21 18.08 9.38
CA LEU A 276 -1.86 18.02 10.80
C LEU A 276 -0.54 17.30 11.02
N CYS A 277 0.39 17.96 11.71
CA CYS A 277 1.57 17.30 12.24
C CYS A 277 1.21 16.42 13.44
N LEU A 278 1.23 15.11 13.28
CA LEU A 278 0.80 14.16 14.32
C LEU A 278 1.83 13.90 15.43
N ASP A 279 3.13 13.99 15.12
CA ASP A 279 4.17 13.42 15.99
C ASP A 279 5.40 14.34 16.20
N GLY A 280 5.48 15.46 15.47
CA GLY A 280 6.59 16.42 15.54
C GLY A 280 7.87 16.00 14.83
N SER A 281 7.96 14.83 14.17
CA SER A 281 9.12 14.51 13.33
C SER A 281 9.17 15.42 12.10
N GLN A 282 10.35 15.60 11.50
CA GLN A 282 10.49 16.50 10.35
C GLN A 282 9.78 15.93 9.10
N VAL A 283 9.46 16.78 8.13
CA VAL A 283 9.15 16.30 6.77
C VAL A 283 10.46 16.22 6.01
N THR A 284 10.77 15.06 5.43
CA THR A 284 11.96 14.91 4.58
C THR A 284 11.58 14.95 3.12
N ASP A 285 10.49 14.30 2.72
CA ASP A 285 10.17 14.12 1.31
C ASP A 285 8.67 14.33 1.07
N LEU A 286 8.34 14.68 -0.17
CA LEU A 286 7.00 15.01 -0.66
C LEU A 286 6.68 14.13 -1.85
N HIS A 287 5.47 13.61 -1.88
CA HIS A 287 4.91 12.93 -3.05
C HIS A 287 3.59 13.59 -3.40
N PHE A 288 3.38 13.97 -4.65
CA PHE A 288 2.15 14.67 -5.04
C PHE A 288 1.81 14.38 -6.50
N TRP A 289 0.56 14.63 -6.86
CA TRP A 289 0.05 14.28 -8.18
C TRP A 289 -0.32 15.52 -8.98
N GLY A 290 -0.18 15.43 -10.30
CA GLY A 290 -0.57 16.52 -11.18
C GLY A 290 -0.65 16.09 -12.63
N SER A 291 -1.02 17.05 -13.47
CA SER A 291 -0.97 16.88 -14.92
C SER A 291 -0.71 18.20 -15.63
N TYR A 292 -0.86 18.18 -16.95
CA TYR A 292 -0.65 19.30 -17.84
C TYR A 292 -1.98 19.74 -18.48
N PRO A 293 -2.81 20.58 -17.82
CA PRO A 293 -4.09 21.02 -18.37
C PRO A 293 -3.97 21.57 -19.79
N GLY A 294 -4.81 21.05 -20.69
CA GLY A 294 -4.82 21.46 -22.10
C GLY A 294 -3.90 20.63 -23.00
N TRP A 295 -3.02 19.79 -22.44
CA TRP A 295 -2.16 18.88 -23.20
C TRP A 295 -2.84 17.52 -23.38
N TYR A 296 -3.15 17.20 -24.63
CA TYR A 296 -3.90 15.99 -25.02
C TYR A 296 -3.20 15.33 -26.22
N PRO A 297 -2.04 14.70 -26.01
CA PRO A 297 -1.16 14.24 -27.09
C PRO A 297 -1.80 13.13 -27.93
N ASP A 298 -2.64 12.30 -27.34
CA ASP A 298 -3.40 11.27 -28.05
C ASP A 298 -4.78 11.01 -27.41
N LYS A 299 -5.47 9.99 -27.94
CA LYS A 299 -6.80 9.57 -27.50
C LYS A 299 -6.77 8.20 -26.83
N VAL A 300 -5.64 7.81 -26.25
CA VAL A 300 -5.47 6.49 -25.65
C VAL A 300 -4.96 6.60 -24.22
N PRO A 301 -5.44 5.76 -23.29
CA PRO A 301 -4.98 5.78 -21.90
C PRO A 301 -3.65 5.04 -21.77
N ARG A 302 -2.55 5.70 -22.13
CA ARG A 302 -1.18 5.17 -22.01
C ARG A 302 -0.21 6.29 -21.68
N ASP A 303 1.00 5.93 -21.27
CA ASP A 303 2.09 6.90 -21.16
C ASP A 303 2.39 7.52 -22.55
N PRO A 304 2.24 8.85 -22.70
CA PRO A 304 2.60 9.56 -23.93
C PRO A 304 4.12 9.65 -24.20
N ASN A 305 4.99 9.08 -23.35
CA ASN A 305 6.46 9.01 -23.43
C ASN A 305 7.21 10.36 -23.41
N THR A 306 6.53 11.49 -23.63
CA THR A 306 7.17 12.81 -23.66
C THR A 306 6.22 13.89 -23.13
N PRO A 307 6.06 13.99 -21.79
CA PRO A 307 5.30 15.08 -21.19
C PRO A 307 5.89 16.47 -21.52
N PRO A 308 5.08 17.55 -21.40
CA PRO A 308 5.57 18.92 -21.54
C PRO A 308 6.74 19.22 -20.59
N GLY A 309 6.74 18.59 -19.42
CA GLY A 309 7.81 18.59 -18.44
C GLY A 309 7.85 19.85 -17.56
N ILE A 310 8.39 19.68 -16.37
CA ILE A 310 8.63 20.73 -15.37
C ILE A 310 10.12 21.03 -15.29
N LYS A 311 10.46 22.31 -15.12
CA LYS A 311 11.84 22.74 -14.88
C LYS A 311 12.23 22.57 -13.41
N GLU A 312 11.36 23.02 -12.52
CA GLU A 312 11.55 23.03 -11.07
C GLU A 312 10.21 23.28 -10.38
N PHE A 313 10.07 22.76 -9.16
CA PHE A 313 8.97 23.07 -8.26
C PHE A 313 9.41 24.07 -7.21
N LYS A 314 8.50 24.99 -6.89
CA LYS A 314 8.58 25.81 -5.68
C LYS A 314 7.69 25.19 -4.62
N VAL A 315 8.31 24.82 -3.51
CA VAL A 315 7.61 24.28 -2.33
C VAL A 315 7.66 25.33 -1.23
N GLN A 316 6.50 25.69 -0.71
CA GLN A 316 6.38 26.62 0.40
C GLN A 316 5.50 26.01 1.50
N ILE A 317 5.89 26.21 2.75
CA ILE A 317 5.10 25.77 3.91
C ILE A 317 4.78 26.97 4.78
N TYR A 318 3.52 27.12 5.15
CA TYR A 318 3.02 28.22 5.97
C TYR A 318 2.49 27.70 7.32
N SER A 319 2.45 28.56 8.33
CA SER A 319 1.64 28.28 9.52
C SER A 319 0.17 28.54 9.25
N ASP A 320 -0.69 27.81 9.92
CA ASP A 320 -2.13 27.99 9.86
C ASP A 320 -2.64 29.35 10.40
N VAL A 321 -3.69 29.87 9.75
CA VAL A 321 -4.60 30.91 10.25
C VAL A 321 -5.97 30.26 10.36
N PRO A 322 -6.42 29.87 11.57
CA PRO A 322 -7.67 29.14 11.74
C PRO A 322 -8.90 29.93 11.30
N ALA A 323 -9.94 29.22 10.86
CA ALA A 323 -11.27 29.78 10.66
C ALA A 323 -11.81 30.40 11.98
N VAL A 324 -12.49 31.53 11.90
CA VAL A 324 -13.05 32.21 13.09
C VAL A 324 -14.53 32.46 12.91
N ILE A 325 -15.34 32.00 13.86
CA ILE A 325 -16.78 32.26 13.90
C ILE A 325 -17.03 33.78 13.95
N GLY A 326 -17.66 34.32 12.90
CA GLY A 326 -17.94 35.76 12.74
C GLY A 326 -16.83 36.57 12.06
N GLY A 327 -15.78 35.90 11.55
CA GLY A 327 -14.68 36.45 10.74
C GLY A 327 -14.62 35.81 9.35
N GLU A 328 -13.43 35.41 8.90
CA GLU A 328 -13.29 34.54 7.72
C GLU A 328 -13.75 33.12 8.07
N GLU A 329 -14.54 32.53 7.17
CA GLU A 329 -15.29 31.28 7.40
C GLU A 329 -14.46 30.00 7.15
N PHE A 330 -13.19 30.12 6.74
CA PHE A 330 -12.29 29.01 6.44
C PHE A 330 -10.86 29.34 6.91
N SER A 331 -10.08 28.32 7.28
CA SER A 331 -8.66 28.49 7.58
C SER A 331 -7.84 28.65 6.30
N ARG A 332 -6.61 29.17 6.44
CA ARG A 332 -5.78 29.52 5.30
C ARG A 332 -4.30 29.61 5.63
N PRO A 333 -3.42 29.63 4.62
CA PRO A 333 -2.00 29.89 4.82
C PRO A 333 -1.75 31.26 5.47
N GLY A 334 -0.96 31.25 6.54
CA GLY A 334 -0.51 32.42 7.29
C GLY A 334 0.93 32.81 6.98
N ASN A 335 1.80 32.76 8.00
CA ASN A 335 3.19 33.16 7.84
C ASN A 335 4.02 32.06 7.19
N LEU A 336 4.81 32.43 6.17
CA LEU A 336 5.79 31.54 5.53
C LEU A 336 6.81 31.02 6.55
N ARG A 337 7.00 29.70 6.58
CA ARG A 337 7.91 28.97 7.48
C ARG A 337 9.05 28.29 6.74
N TYR A 338 8.82 27.91 5.50
CA TYR A 338 9.76 27.19 4.66
C TYR A 338 9.54 27.56 3.20
N GLU A 339 10.63 27.67 2.44
CA GLU A 339 10.59 27.88 1.00
C GLU A 339 11.82 27.21 0.40
N VAL A 340 11.62 26.45 -0.67
CA VAL A 340 12.69 25.85 -1.46
C VAL A 340 12.28 25.73 -2.92
N TRP A 341 13.28 25.77 -3.79
CA TRP A 341 13.17 25.42 -5.20
C TRP A 341 13.85 24.07 -5.41
N VAL A 342 13.18 23.15 -6.10
CA VAL A 342 13.69 21.81 -6.35
C VAL A 342 13.59 21.48 -7.83
N ASP A 343 14.74 21.22 -8.44
CA ASP A 343 14.90 20.78 -9.83
C ASP A 343 15.29 19.30 -9.93
N ASP A 344 15.64 18.68 -8.81
CA ASP A 344 15.90 17.24 -8.69
C ASP A 344 14.65 16.53 -8.16
N PHE A 345 13.91 15.89 -9.06
CA PHE A 345 12.66 15.20 -8.75
C PHE A 345 12.43 14.06 -9.74
N THR A 346 11.63 13.08 -9.31
CA THR A 346 11.14 12.04 -10.21
C THR A 346 9.74 12.40 -10.70
N GLU A 347 9.50 12.28 -12.00
CA GLU A 347 8.16 12.38 -12.61
C GLU A 347 7.79 11.01 -13.17
N THR A 348 6.76 10.39 -12.60
CA THR A 348 6.30 9.03 -12.95
C THR A 348 4.89 9.10 -13.51
N TYR A 349 4.65 8.55 -14.70
CA TYR A 349 3.30 8.40 -15.25
C TYR A 349 2.51 7.41 -14.40
N VAL A 350 1.31 7.80 -13.97
CA VAL A 350 0.45 6.97 -13.10
C VAL A 350 -0.74 6.41 -13.87
N ASP A 351 -1.52 7.28 -14.53
CA ASP A 351 -2.72 6.86 -15.24
C ASP A 351 -3.24 7.94 -16.21
N SER A 352 -4.34 7.64 -16.90
CA SER A 352 -5.08 8.57 -17.73
C SER A 352 -6.55 8.65 -17.33
N ILE A 353 -7.04 9.83 -16.98
CA ILE A 353 -8.46 10.05 -16.70
C ILE A 353 -9.18 10.49 -17.97
N LEU A 354 -10.31 9.83 -18.29
CA LEU A 354 -11.18 10.26 -19.39
C LEU A 354 -12.03 11.46 -18.97
N LEU A 355 -11.78 12.61 -19.60
CA LEU A 355 -12.54 13.83 -19.39
C LEU A 355 -13.90 13.79 -20.13
N PRO A 356 -14.92 14.56 -19.69
CA PRO A 356 -16.26 14.55 -20.28
C PRO A 356 -16.34 14.91 -21.77
N TRP A 357 -15.30 15.54 -22.30
CA TRP A 357 -15.18 15.94 -23.70
C TRP A 357 -14.30 14.97 -24.53
N GLU A 358 -14.27 13.70 -24.13
CA GLU A 358 -13.62 12.59 -24.85
C GLU A 358 -12.12 12.81 -25.11
N LYS A 359 -11.42 13.36 -24.10
CA LYS A 359 -9.96 13.48 -24.09
C LYS A 359 -9.41 12.84 -22.83
N TYR A 360 -8.24 12.23 -22.95
CA TYR A 360 -7.52 11.69 -21.80
C TYR A 360 -6.60 12.74 -21.22
N GLU A 361 -6.69 12.96 -19.91
CA GLU A 361 -5.71 13.72 -19.15
C GLU A 361 -4.74 12.74 -18.50
N HIS A 362 -3.46 12.82 -18.87
CA HIS A 362 -2.41 11.96 -18.36
C HIS A 362 -1.89 12.50 -17.04
N LYS A 363 -1.96 11.68 -15.98
CA LYS A 363 -1.62 12.02 -14.60
C LYS A 363 -0.23 11.51 -14.26
N TYR A 364 0.48 12.30 -13.48
CA TYR A 364 1.84 12.02 -13.05
C TYR A 364 1.96 12.16 -11.54
N ARG A 365 2.78 11.30 -10.94
CA ARG A 365 3.28 11.43 -9.57
C ARG A 365 4.64 12.12 -9.62
N TYR A 366 4.85 13.02 -8.69
CA TYR A 366 6.09 13.75 -8.48
C TYR A 366 6.63 13.40 -7.12
N ASP A 367 7.88 12.95 -7.08
CA ASP A 367 8.59 12.59 -5.85
C ASP A 367 9.77 13.53 -5.66
N ILE A 368 9.81 14.19 -4.50
CA ILE A 368 10.79 15.23 -4.17
C ILE A 368 11.36 15.00 -2.78
N ASP A 369 12.68 14.87 -2.72
CA ASP A 369 13.42 14.97 -1.47
C ASP A 369 13.65 16.45 -1.12
N LEU A 370 13.27 16.87 0.09
CA LEU A 370 13.53 18.24 0.53
C LEU A 370 15.03 18.41 0.78
N PRO A 371 15.72 19.36 0.12
CA PRO A 371 17.15 19.61 0.34
C PRO A 371 17.49 19.94 1.80
N LYS A 372 16.50 20.45 2.53
CA LYS A 372 16.54 20.62 3.97
C LYS A 372 15.22 20.13 4.55
N PRO A 373 15.21 19.15 5.47
CA PRO A 373 13.98 18.72 6.12
C PRO A 373 13.24 19.88 6.80
N PHE A 374 11.92 19.86 6.74
CA PHE A 374 11.08 20.86 7.39
C PHE A 374 10.79 20.46 8.85
N PRO A 375 11.30 21.22 9.85
CA PRO A 375 10.95 20.97 11.23
C PRO A 375 9.53 21.44 11.51
N GLN A 376 8.71 20.55 12.05
CA GLN A 376 7.34 20.83 12.46
C GLN A 376 7.16 20.55 13.95
N LYS A 377 6.06 21.07 14.50
CA LYS A 377 5.66 20.84 15.89
C LYS A 377 4.46 19.92 15.90
N ARG A 378 4.45 19.00 16.86
CA ARG A 378 3.31 18.13 17.12
C ARG A 378 2.02 18.94 17.31
N ASP A 379 0.90 18.37 16.89
CA ASP A 379 -0.47 18.88 17.03
C ASP A 379 -0.62 20.29 16.44
N THR A 380 0.11 20.56 15.36
CA THR A 380 0.13 21.86 14.68
C THR A 380 -0.26 21.67 13.23
N ILE A 381 -1.19 22.51 12.76
CA ILE A 381 -1.62 22.56 11.36
C ILE A 381 -0.63 23.40 10.57
N TYR A 382 -0.24 22.90 9.40
CA TYR A 382 0.59 23.58 8.42
C TYR A 382 -0.11 23.55 7.07
N TRP A 383 0.28 24.47 6.20
CA TRP A 383 -0.24 24.57 4.84
C TRP A 383 0.88 24.37 3.83
N LEU A 384 0.68 23.45 2.88
CA LEU A 384 1.60 23.10 1.81
C LEU A 384 1.16 23.81 0.54
N ASN A 385 2.07 24.58 -0.05
CA ASN A 385 1.90 25.21 -1.34
C ASN A 385 2.93 24.65 -2.32
N ILE A 386 2.45 24.13 -3.43
CA ILE A 386 3.29 23.61 -4.52
C ILE A 386 2.92 24.37 -5.79
N ALA A 387 3.91 25.00 -6.41
CA ALA A 387 3.76 25.65 -7.70
C ALA A 387 4.89 25.23 -8.63
N ALA A 388 4.58 24.98 -9.89
CA ALA A 388 5.59 24.53 -10.86
C ALA A 388 6.05 25.66 -11.77
N ARG A 389 7.31 25.58 -12.20
CA ARG A 389 7.81 26.31 -13.37
C ARG A 389 7.92 25.33 -14.54
N PRO A 390 7.03 25.40 -15.55
CA PRO A 390 7.08 24.50 -16.71
C PRO A 390 8.38 24.66 -17.51
N LEU A 391 8.84 23.59 -18.18
CA LEU A 391 9.96 23.69 -19.15
C LEU A 391 9.62 24.62 -20.32
N ASN A 392 8.33 24.67 -20.67
CA ASN A 392 7.77 25.46 -21.75
C ASN A 392 6.41 26.03 -21.31
N HIS A 393 6.16 27.32 -21.57
CA HIS A 393 4.93 28.01 -21.17
C HIS A 393 3.69 27.62 -22.02
N THR A 394 3.80 26.61 -22.90
CA THR A 394 2.67 26.18 -23.75
C THR A 394 1.58 25.49 -22.94
N TYR A 395 1.96 24.68 -21.96
CA TYR A 395 1.00 23.97 -21.11
C TYR A 395 1.32 24.26 -19.63
N PRO A 396 0.33 24.72 -18.85
CA PRO A 396 0.49 24.88 -17.43
C PRO A 396 0.62 23.51 -16.75
N TRP A 397 1.12 23.51 -15.52
CA TRP A 397 0.98 22.41 -14.59
C TRP A 397 -0.21 22.67 -13.67
N GLY A 398 -0.95 21.61 -13.37
CA GLY A 398 -1.96 21.63 -12.34
C GLY A 398 -1.69 20.55 -11.31
N TRP A 399 -2.02 20.88 -10.07
CA TRP A 399 -2.01 19.95 -8.95
C TRP A 399 -3.35 19.20 -8.93
N GLU A 400 -3.28 17.88 -8.81
CA GLU A 400 -4.45 17.01 -8.72
C GLU A 400 -5.19 17.19 -7.40
N ASN A 401 -6.52 17.22 -7.46
CA ASN A 401 -7.32 17.18 -6.23
C ASN A 401 -7.31 15.79 -5.56
N SER A 402 -7.55 15.81 -4.27
CA SER A 402 -7.69 14.63 -3.44
C SER A 402 -9.12 14.06 -3.49
N MET A 403 -9.25 12.75 -3.35
CA MET A 403 -10.51 12.08 -3.01
C MET A 403 -10.82 12.13 -1.50
N ASP A 404 -9.76 12.18 -0.70
CA ASP A 404 -9.82 12.35 0.74
C ASP A 404 -10.10 13.81 1.12
N ARG A 405 -10.85 14.02 2.21
CA ARG A 405 -11.09 15.36 2.78
C ARG A 405 -10.68 15.47 4.23
N TRP A 406 -9.95 16.52 4.57
CA TRP A 406 -9.52 16.77 5.94
C TRP A 406 -9.61 18.26 6.32
N ASN A 407 -9.96 18.52 7.58
CA ASN A 407 -10.10 19.86 8.18
C ASN A 407 -10.88 20.88 7.33
N ASP A 408 -10.18 21.81 6.67
CA ASP A 408 -10.73 22.85 5.81
C ASP A 408 -10.27 22.62 4.37
N PHE A 409 -10.96 23.26 3.42
CA PHE A 409 -10.68 22.99 2.02
C PHE A 409 -9.43 23.69 1.50
N ALA A 410 -8.79 23.08 0.49
CA ALA A 410 -7.74 23.72 -0.26
C ALA A 410 -8.15 25.10 -0.83
N VAL A 411 -7.17 25.99 -0.87
CA VAL A 411 -7.33 27.38 -1.28
C VAL A 411 -6.41 27.74 -2.45
N ARG A 412 -6.84 28.71 -3.25
CA ARG A 412 -6.01 29.33 -4.30
C ARG A 412 -5.75 30.79 -3.98
N GLY A 413 -4.58 31.27 -4.33
CA GLY A 413 -4.16 32.66 -4.18
C GLY A 413 -3.29 33.11 -5.35
N TRP A 414 -2.67 34.29 -5.20
CA TRP A 414 -1.82 34.89 -6.23
C TRP A 414 -0.35 34.77 -5.82
N TYR A 415 0.48 34.25 -6.73
CA TYR A 415 1.88 33.92 -6.47
C TYR A 415 2.74 35.11 -6.04
N ALA A 416 2.56 36.28 -6.66
CA ALA A 416 3.42 37.44 -6.44
C ALA A 416 3.03 38.30 -5.22
N ASP A 417 2.01 37.91 -4.44
CA ASP A 417 1.63 38.59 -3.21
C ASP A 417 2.40 37.99 -2.01
N PRO A 418 3.44 38.68 -1.47
CA PRO A 418 4.24 38.16 -0.37
C PRO A 418 3.47 38.00 0.94
N ASP A 419 2.30 38.63 1.08
CA ASP A 419 1.40 38.47 2.23
C ASP A 419 0.24 37.50 1.94
N ASN A 420 0.10 37.05 0.68
CA ASN A 420 -1.01 36.28 0.09
C ASN A 420 -2.33 36.43 0.87
N SER A 421 -2.73 37.68 1.09
CA SER A 421 -3.77 37.99 2.08
C SER A 421 -5.18 37.58 1.62
N LYS A 422 -5.32 37.20 0.34
CA LYS A 422 -6.57 36.82 -0.31
C LYS A 422 -6.46 35.42 -0.90
N TRP A 423 -6.82 34.47 -0.06
CA TRP A 423 -7.08 33.09 -0.45
C TRP A 423 -8.56 32.95 -0.78
N ASP A 424 -8.87 32.24 -1.87
CA ASP A 424 -10.22 31.88 -2.24
C ASP A 424 -10.37 30.36 -2.21
N LEU A 425 -11.50 29.87 -1.72
CA LEU A 425 -11.83 28.45 -1.78
C LEU A 425 -11.88 27.96 -3.23
N ILE A 426 -11.40 26.75 -3.44
CA ILE A 426 -11.43 26.09 -4.74
C ILE A 426 -12.74 25.31 -4.87
N TYR A 427 -13.32 25.28 -6.07
CA TYR A 427 -14.55 24.54 -6.35
C TYR A 427 -14.30 23.52 -7.46
N HIS A 428 -14.79 22.32 -7.25
CA HIS A 428 -14.87 21.31 -8.28
C HIS A 428 -15.90 21.76 -9.34
N PRO A 429 -15.53 21.88 -10.64
CA PRO A 429 -16.37 22.51 -11.65
C PRO A 429 -17.65 21.73 -11.99
N ARG A 430 -17.68 20.42 -11.70
CA ARG A 430 -18.88 19.57 -11.90
C ARG A 430 -19.77 19.43 -10.68
N THR A 431 -19.20 19.11 -9.52
CA THR A 431 -19.96 18.84 -8.29
C THR A 431 -20.29 20.11 -7.51
N GLU A 432 -19.64 21.24 -7.84
CA GLU A 432 -19.72 22.52 -7.12
C GLU A 432 -19.33 22.42 -5.64
N ARG A 433 -18.67 21.31 -5.25
CA ARG A 433 -18.14 21.10 -3.90
C ARG A 433 -16.72 21.63 -3.83
N HIS A 434 -16.30 22.01 -2.63
CA HIS A 434 -14.92 22.29 -2.35
C HIS A 434 -14.05 21.03 -2.40
N ILE A 435 -12.76 21.23 -2.63
CA ILE A 435 -11.78 20.16 -2.86
C ILE A 435 -10.54 20.38 -2.01
N ASP A 436 -9.86 19.27 -1.77
CA ASP A 436 -8.53 19.20 -1.19
C ASP A 436 -7.53 18.77 -2.26
N MET A 437 -6.24 18.81 -1.96
CA MET A 437 -5.16 18.51 -2.90
C MET A 437 -4.47 17.20 -2.54
N ALA A 438 -4.03 16.48 -3.57
CA ALA A 438 -3.43 15.15 -3.37
C ALA A 438 -1.94 15.26 -3.07
N PHE A 439 -1.54 14.82 -1.88
CA PHE A 439 -0.12 14.73 -1.49
C PHE A 439 0.12 13.74 -0.33
N GLU A 440 1.36 13.29 -0.25
CA GLU A 440 1.91 12.52 0.85
C GLU A 440 3.15 13.20 1.39
N LEU A 441 3.31 13.12 2.71
CA LEU A 441 4.49 13.58 3.42
C LEU A 441 5.18 12.39 4.07
N THR A 442 6.50 12.32 3.96
CA THR A 442 7.28 11.25 4.60
C THR A 442 8.37 11.83 5.51
N THR A 443 8.95 10.98 6.36
CA THR A 443 10.12 11.30 7.18
C THR A 443 11.16 10.21 7.12
N GLY A 444 12.44 10.57 7.05
CA GLY A 444 13.54 9.61 7.22
C GLY A 444 13.64 9.03 8.64
N GLU A 445 13.14 9.74 9.67
CA GLU A 445 13.11 9.26 11.06
C GLU A 445 11.92 9.87 11.83
N GLY A 446 11.17 9.08 12.59
CA GLY A 446 10.05 9.59 13.39
C GLY A 446 9.60 8.66 14.53
N PRO A 447 8.95 9.19 15.58
CA PRO A 447 8.41 8.38 16.67
C PRO A 447 7.13 7.61 16.29
N MET A 448 6.50 7.94 15.16
CA MET A 448 5.30 7.25 14.69
C MET A 448 5.64 5.84 14.21
N LYS A 449 5.04 4.84 14.86
CA LYS A 449 5.26 3.42 14.56
C LYS A 449 4.35 2.89 13.46
N TRP A 450 3.13 3.43 13.42
CA TRP A 450 2.08 3.01 12.53
C TRP A 450 1.05 4.14 12.39
N LEU A 451 0.47 4.23 11.21
CA LEU A 451 -0.51 5.23 10.82
C LEU A 451 -1.50 4.58 9.87
N GLN A 452 -2.78 4.67 10.20
CA GLN A 452 -3.87 4.35 9.30
C GLN A 452 -4.80 5.57 9.27
N PHE A 453 -4.96 6.14 8.09
CA PHE A 453 -5.95 7.19 7.91
C PHE A 453 -7.34 6.55 7.84
N PRO A 454 -8.37 7.18 8.43
CA PRO A 454 -9.73 6.77 8.15
C PRO A 454 -10.00 6.93 6.64
N ASP A 455 -10.99 6.21 6.11
CA ASP A 455 -11.51 6.53 4.79
C ASP A 455 -12.14 7.94 4.83
N MET A 456 -11.38 8.93 4.36
CA MET A 456 -11.78 10.33 4.35
C MET A 456 -12.66 10.68 3.14
N ALA A 457 -12.84 9.75 2.20
CA ALA A 457 -13.66 9.93 1.01
C ALA A 457 -15.10 9.46 1.27
N ASP A 458 -15.26 8.20 1.69
CA ASP A 458 -16.56 7.51 1.81
C ASP A 458 -16.77 6.85 3.19
N GLY A 459 -15.86 7.09 4.14
CA GLY A 459 -15.90 6.47 5.47
C GLY A 459 -17.14 6.82 6.28
N VAL A 460 -17.56 5.87 7.12
CA VAL A 460 -18.71 6.01 8.01
C VAL A 460 -18.25 5.96 9.45
N ASN A 461 -18.71 6.92 10.27
CA ASN A 461 -18.48 6.88 11.71
C ASN A 461 -19.22 5.69 12.33
N ILE A 462 -18.49 4.81 13.00
CA ILE A 462 -19.07 3.69 13.75
C ILE A 462 -19.17 4.09 15.22
N LEU A 463 -20.36 3.93 15.81
CA LEU A 463 -20.57 4.19 17.23
C LEU A 463 -19.67 3.26 18.06
N SER A 464 -18.90 3.83 18.98
CA SER A 464 -18.13 3.08 19.98
C SER A 464 -18.43 3.62 21.37
N LEU A 465 -19.11 2.82 22.19
CA LEU A 465 -19.52 3.12 23.55
C LEU A 465 -18.69 2.29 24.55
N PRO A 466 -18.58 2.72 25.82
CA PRO A 466 -17.83 1.97 26.83
C PRO A 466 -18.33 0.54 27.09
N GLU A 467 -19.57 0.23 26.73
CA GLU A 467 -20.21 -1.06 27.04
C GLU A 467 -20.68 -1.83 25.79
N ASN A 468 -21.40 -1.20 24.86
CA ASN A 468 -21.87 -1.81 23.61
C ASN A 468 -22.52 -0.74 22.69
N PRO A 469 -22.18 -0.65 21.38
CA PRO A 469 -21.13 -1.40 20.67
C PRO A 469 -19.72 -0.90 20.99
N VAL A 470 -18.73 -1.79 21.04
CA VAL A 470 -17.31 -1.43 21.11
C VAL A 470 -16.71 -1.74 19.74
N VAL A 471 -16.00 -0.78 19.16
CA VAL A 471 -15.22 -1.01 17.94
C VAL A 471 -13.74 -1.12 18.32
N ALA A 472 -13.04 -1.97 17.59
CA ALA A 472 -11.60 -2.10 17.65
C ALA A 472 -11.10 -2.27 16.22
N ASP A 473 -9.88 -1.83 16.00
CA ASP A 473 -9.13 -2.10 14.79
C ASP A 473 -7.80 -2.72 15.20
N ASP A 474 -7.19 -3.49 14.30
CA ASP A 474 -5.84 -3.95 14.49
C ASP A 474 -4.84 -2.86 14.10
N TRP A 475 -3.63 -2.96 14.64
CA TRP A 475 -2.51 -2.13 14.21
C TRP A 475 -1.23 -2.90 14.43
N LEU A 476 -0.17 -2.35 13.86
CA LEU A 476 0.88 -3.17 13.34
C LEU A 476 2.21 -2.85 14.00
N CYS A 477 2.78 -3.81 14.74
CA CYS A 477 3.98 -3.60 15.53
C CYS A 477 5.24 -3.78 14.65
N THR A 478 5.81 -2.67 14.20
CA THR A 478 6.89 -2.67 13.20
C THR A 478 8.31 -2.89 13.77
N ASP A 479 8.56 -2.61 15.05
CA ASP A 479 9.93 -2.62 15.60
C ASP A 479 10.05 -3.07 17.07
N GLY A 480 8.99 -3.63 17.65
CA GLY A 480 8.97 -4.12 19.03
C GLY A 480 9.18 -3.06 20.13
N LYS A 481 9.35 -1.77 19.78
CA LYS A 481 9.49 -0.72 20.79
C LYS A 481 8.16 -0.50 21.55
N PRO A 482 8.18 0.02 22.78
CA PRO A 482 6.94 0.31 23.51
C PRO A 482 6.04 1.31 22.76
N ILE A 483 4.73 1.06 22.76
CA ILE A 483 3.73 2.09 22.42
C ILE A 483 3.58 2.97 23.65
N THR A 484 3.97 4.24 23.52
CA THR A 484 3.87 5.21 24.61
C THR A 484 2.61 6.07 24.51
N GLU A 485 1.91 6.01 23.36
CA GLU A 485 0.81 6.91 23.04
C GLU A 485 -0.03 6.37 21.87
N VAL A 486 -1.33 6.68 21.87
CA VAL A 486 -2.26 6.34 20.79
C VAL A 486 -3.15 7.54 20.49
N HIS A 487 -3.37 7.82 19.20
CA HIS A 487 -4.23 8.89 18.69
C HIS A 487 -5.31 8.27 17.81
N PHE A 488 -6.51 8.84 17.85
CA PHE A 488 -7.65 8.34 17.07
C PHE A 488 -8.36 9.52 16.39
N CYS A 489 -8.79 9.32 15.14
CA CYS A 489 -9.68 10.25 14.45
C CYS A 489 -11.11 10.03 14.96
N THR A 490 -11.80 11.09 15.39
CA THR A 490 -13.19 11.01 15.85
C THR A 490 -13.99 12.20 15.33
N ALA A 491 -15.27 11.99 15.03
CA ALA A 491 -16.22 13.06 14.74
C ALA A 491 -17.30 13.12 15.84
N PRO A 492 -17.69 14.32 16.31
CA PRO A 492 -18.80 14.45 17.25
C PRO A 492 -20.11 14.05 16.57
N ILE A 493 -20.74 12.98 17.05
CA ILE A 493 -22.11 12.62 16.67
C ILE A 493 -23.05 13.53 17.47
N LEU A 494 -23.71 14.46 16.80
CA LEU A 494 -24.87 15.15 17.39
C LEU A 494 -25.99 14.12 17.52
N LEU A 495 -26.21 13.64 18.75
CA LEU A 495 -27.42 12.91 19.08
C LEU A 495 -28.57 13.93 19.05
N ASP A 496 -29.44 13.84 18.04
CA ASP A 496 -30.70 14.57 18.06
C ASP A 496 -31.51 14.08 19.27
N ASP A 497 -31.76 14.98 20.22
CA ASP A 497 -32.54 14.80 21.45
C ASP A 497 -34.05 14.58 21.18
N GLU A 498 -34.44 13.97 20.06
CA GLU A 498 -35.85 13.66 19.74
C GLU A 498 -36.08 12.15 19.55
N MET A 499 -35.84 11.37 20.61
CA MET A 499 -36.53 10.09 20.82
C MET A 499 -36.66 9.80 22.33
N GLU A 500 -37.67 10.42 22.96
CA GLU A 500 -38.29 9.95 24.23
C GLU A 500 -39.53 9.09 23.95
#